data_AF-A0A3E2HIC6-F1
#
_entry.id   AF-A0A3E2HIC6-F1
#
_cell.length_a   1.000
_cell.length_b   1.000
_cell.length_c   1.000
_cell.angle_alpha   90.00
_cell.angle_beta   90.00
_cell.angle_gamma   90.00
#
_symmetry.space_group_name_H-M   'P 1'
#
loop_
_entity.id
_entity.type
_entity.pdbx_description
1 polymer ?
#
loop_
_entity_poly.entity_id
_entity_poly.type
_entity_poly.pdbx_seq_one_letter_code
_entity_poly.pdbx_strand_id
1 'polypeptide(L)'
;MSQNPQKKPVIALVGAGPGIGEAVARRFTAEGFVVALLARTEDKLQTMAQGIDDDFGKGTARYYLTDLRIEQSVLSSFKNISTDLGPVSVLVYNAGARRVNGKSILDTTSEEFENFTKINLFGAVWSTKCVLPDMLAAGKGTIIYTGATGSLRGMPGLSSFSPGKFGLRSFAQIVTREYQAQGIHVAHVIVDGPVDGKLIGGVRRRQWQREGATDKLEDVESYLVQPVDLAHTYWFLHTQPRSAWTHELDARAQKETMFSKLPITGYAPKLESWAVQKVESFLYTLTAVCFPVLYQFTAQPCSLAVLVSPYSWFGFTNIIRFRPLLNAHGISVDIIPFFLGGARDSVGNPFAPPLKAKEAFANQDSELTGKLLGLKVVRPKEFPILSLFAVRVATWIKDHYPSSKFDETFPALASGYWSKGYNISKPEGIIQALAGVFPQEEIEEIMKKALTLENKKRVIDVTMSAGAFGAPWIIAVNGNQERMDWFGNDRWDQVFYHLGVPYTPVRIIPPEEAKAKI
;
A
#
# COMPACT_ATOMS: atom_id res chain seq x y z
N MET A 1 1.23 -50.61 19.42
CA MET A 1 0.70 -49.84 20.58
C MET A 1 0.80 -48.37 20.22
N SER A 2 -0.20 -47.54 20.56
CA SER A 2 -0.14 -46.09 20.26
C SER A 2 1.09 -45.47 20.93
N GLN A 3 1.75 -44.58 20.21
CA GLN A 3 2.93 -43.85 20.66
C GLN A 3 2.56 -42.58 21.45
N ASN A 4 1.26 -42.32 21.65
CA ASN A 4 0.70 -41.28 22.51
C ASN A 4 -0.34 -41.91 23.47
N PRO A 5 0.09 -42.78 24.42
CA PRO A 5 -0.83 -43.56 25.26
C PRO A 5 -1.69 -42.70 26.18
N GLN A 6 -1.21 -41.51 26.56
CA GLN A 6 -1.92 -40.55 27.39
C GLN A 6 -2.94 -39.71 26.61
N LYS A 7 -3.08 -39.91 25.28
CA LYS A 7 -3.98 -39.17 24.38
C LYS A 7 -3.82 -37.66 24.52
N LYS A 8 -2.58 -37.19 24.67
CA LYS A 8 -2.24 -35.77 24.69
C LYS A 8 -2.63 -35.12 23.36
N PRO A 9 -2.97 -33.82 23.34
CA PRO A 9 -3.28 -33.14 22.09
C PRO A 9 -2.05 -33.14 21.17
N VAL A 10 -2.29 -33.31 19.86
CA VAL A 10 -1.22 -33.45 18.86
C VAL A 10 -1.12 -32.18 18.03
N ILE A 11 0.12 -31.72 17.84
CA ILE A 11 0.48 -30.67 16.88
C ILE A 11 1.31 -31.27 15.74
N ALA A 12 0.90 -31.04 14.49
CA ALA A 12 1.69 -31.35 13.32
C ALA A 12 2.43 -30.10 12.85
N LEU A 13 3.76 -30.14 12.92
CA LEU A 13 4.63 -29.06 12.49
C LEU A 13 5.27 -29.39 11.14
N VAL A 14 4.71 -28.80 10.08
CA VAL A 14 5.17 -29.00 8.71
C VAL A 14 6.26 -28.00 8.36
N GLY A 15 7.43 -28.50 7.93
CA GLY A 15 8.63 -27.68 7.80
C GLY A 15 9.37 -27.51 9.12
N ALA A 16 9.46 -28.60 9.90
CA ALA A 16 10.24 -28.64 11.13
C ALA A 16 11.73 -28.45 10.83
N GLY A 17 12.35 -27.48 11.49
CA GLY A 17 13.75 -27.15 11.30
C GLY A 17 14.22 -26.09 12.28
N PRO A 18 15.54 -25.87 12.38
CA PRO A 18 16.11 -24.88 13.30
C PRO A 18 15.52 -23.49 13.03
N GLY A 19 15.11 -22.79 14.09
CA GLY A 19 14.41 -21.50 14.00
C GLY A 19 12.95 -21.61 14.44
N ILE A 20 12.02 -21.03 13.67
CA ILE A 20 10.59 -20.94 14.03
C ILE A 20 10.00 -22.32 14.32
N GLY A 21 10.27 -23.30 13.46
CA GLY A 21 9.72 -24.63 13.62
C GLY A 21 10.09 -25.25 14.98
N GLU A 22 11.37 -25.32 15.30
CA GLU A 22 11.84 -25.85 16.59
C GLU A 22 11.27 -25.07 17.79
N ALA A 23 11.26 -23.74 17.72
CA ALA A 23 10.74 -22.90 18.80
C ALA A 23 9.24 -23.15 19.05
N VAL A 24 8.44 -23.26 17.98
CA VAL A 24 7.02 -23.59 18.06
C VAL A 24 6.82 -24.99 18.61
N ALA A 25 7.60 -25.98 18.15
CA ALA A 25 7.54 -27.34 18.69
C ALA A 25 7.75 -27.35 20.21
N ARG A 26 8.86 -26.75 20.67
CA ARG A 26 9.20 -26.65 22.10
C ARG A 26 8.12 -25.93 22.90
N ARG A 27 7.58 -24.82 22.38
CA ARG A 27 6.52 -24.06 23.06
C ARG A 27 5.25 -24.90 23.25
N PHE A 28 4.80 -25.62 22.24
CA PHE A 28 3.61 -26.47 22.35
C PHE A 28 3.88 -27.71 23.22
N THR A 29 5.07 -28.30 23.16
CA THR A 29 5.45 -29.40 24.06
C THR A 29 5.41 -28.98 25.53
N ALA A 30 5.90 -27.77 25.85
CA ALA A 30 5.84 -27.21 27.20
C ALA A 30 4.40 -27.07 27.73
N GLU A 31 3.42 -26.93 26.83
CA GLU A 31 1.98 -26.85 27.12
C GLU A 31 1.29 -28.23 27.09
N GLY A 32 2.07 -29.31 27.02
CA GLY A 32 1.58 -30.69 27.12
C GLY A 32 1.17 -31.32 25.79
N PHE A 33 1.52 -30.74 24.65
CA PHE A 33 1.29 -31.37 23.35
C PHE A 33 2.34 -32.44 23.04
N VAL A 34 1.94 -33.41 22.21
CA VAL A 34 2.88 -34.28 21.49
C VAL A 34 3.08 -33.70 20.09
N VAL A 35 4.34 -33.53 19.68
CA VAL A 35 4.69 -32.86 18.42
C VAL A 35 5.06 -33.89 17.36
N ALA A 36 4.39 -33.83 16.22
CA ALA A 36 4.83 -34.47 14.98
C ALA A 36 5.65 -33.48 14.15
N LEU A 37 6.93 -33.78 13.94
CA LEU A 37 7.90 -32.98 13.18
C LEU A 37 8.00 -33.51 11.74
N LEU A 38 7.61 -32.71 10.75
CA LEU A 38 7.64 -33.13 9.34
C LEU A 38 8.68 -32.31 8.56
N ALA A 39 9.69 -32.97 8.01
CA ALA A 39 10.69 -32.39 7.10
C ALA A 39 11.41 -33.48 6.29
N ARG A 40 12.36 -33.08 5.45
CA ARG A 40 13.07 -34.00 4.53
C ARG A 40 14.38 -34.56 5.06
N THR A 41 14.99 -33.90 6.05
CA THR A 41 16.35 -34.24 6.51
C THR A 41 16.28 -34.97 7.83
N GLU A 42 16.52 -36.28 7.79
CA GLU A 42 16.39 -37.18 8.95
C GLU A 42 17.27 -36.76 10.12
N ASP A 43 18.58 -36.59 9.92
CA ASP A 43 19.51 -36.24 11.01
C ASP A 43 19.08 -34.99 11.81
N LYS A 44 18.55 -33.98 11.11
CA LYS A 44 18.07 -32.74 11.74
C LYS A 44 16.80 -32.98 12.55
N LEU A 45 15.89 -33.79 12.03
CA LEU A 45 14.65 -34.16 12.70
C LEU A 45 14.92 -35.03 13.93
N GLN A 46 15.81 -36.01 13.80
CA GLN A 46 16.22 -36.87 14.90
C GLN A 46 16.88 -36.06 16.02
N THR A 47 17.81 -35.16 15.67
CA THR A 47 18.46 -34.26 16.64
C THR A 47 17.43 -33.39 17.36
N MET A 48 16.47 -32.82 16.61
CA MET A 48 15.41 -31.98 17.17
C MET A 48 14.47 -32.78 18.09
N ALA A 49 14.02 -33.96 17.65
CA ALA A 49 13.15 -34.82 18.43
C ALA A 49 13.82 -35.25 19.74
N GLN A 50 15.09 -35.67 19.68
CA GLN A 50 15.87 -36.02 20.87
C GLN A 50 16.01 -34.83 21.82
N GLY A 51 16.36 -33.65 21.30
CA GLY A 51 16.50 -32.46 22.13
C GLY A 51 15.19 -31.99 22.78
N ILE A 52 14.03 -32.24 22.15
CA ILE A 52 12.72 -31.98 22.77
C ILE A 52 12.42 -33.04 23.83
N ASP A 53 12.68 -34.31 23.53
CA ASP A 53 12.47 -35.42 24.48
C ASP A 53 13.38 -35.30 25.71
N ASP A 54 14.60 -34.82 25.56
CA ASP A 54 15.54 -34.59 26.67
C ASP A 54 15.03 -33.49 27.61
N ASP A 55 14.44 -32.43 27.07
CA ASP A 55 13.97 -31.28 27.85
C ASP A 55 12.57 -31.47 28.46
N PHE A 56 11.68 -32.23 27.80
CA PHE A 56 10.26 -32.34 28.19
C PHE A 56 9.81 -33.76 28.49
N GLY A 57 10.68 -34.76 28.33
CA GLY A 57 10.41 -36.17 28.58
C GLY A 57 10.21 -36.99 27.32
N LYS A 58 10.53 -38.28 27.42
CA LYS A 58 10.49 -39.23 26.30
C LYS A 58 9.13 -39.33 25.64
N GLY A 59 9.11 -39.38 24.31
CA GLY A 59 7.91 -39.55 23.50
C GLY A 59 7.06 -38.29 23.36
N THR A 60 7.61 -37.12 23.65
CA THR A 60 6.93 -35.83 23.45
C THR A 60 7.13 -35.29 22.03
N ALA A 61 8.18 -35.71 21.33
CA ALA A 61 8.39 -35.41 19.91
C ALA A 61 8.59 -36.67 19.07
N ARG A 62 8.00 -36.69 17.87
CA ARG A 62 8.23 -37.72 16.84
C ARG A 62 8.43 -37.07 15.49
N TYR A 63 9.28 -37.67 14.66
CA TYR A 63 9.54 -37.15 13.33
C TYR A 63 9.01 -38.07 12.23
N TYR A 64 8.65 -37.44 11.11
CA TYR A 64 8.14 -38.09 9.92
C TYR A 64 8.84 -37.50 8.69
N LEU A 65 9.47 -38.35 7.89
CA LEU A 65 10.14 -37.92 6.66
C LEU A 65 9.11 -37.55 5.60
N THR A 66 9.09 -36.29 5.21
CA THR A 66 8.06 -35.74 4.32
C THR A 66 8.67 -34.81 3.30
N ASP A 67 8.47 -35.14 2.02
CA ASP A 67 8.75 -34.23 0.90
C ASP A 67 7.47 -33.53 0.46
N LEU A 68 7.37 -32.24 0.78
CA LEU A 68 6.22 -31.38 0.45
C LEU A 68 6.07 -31.11 -1.05
N ARG A 69 6.95 -31.64 -1.89
CA ARG A 69 6.80 -31.62 -3.36
C ARG A 69 5.97 -32.80 -3.88
N ILE A 70 5.72 -33.81 -3.06
CA ILE A 70 5.10 -35.07 -3.44
C ILE A 70 3.86 -35.28 -2.58
N GLU A 71 2.66 -35.17 -3.17
CA GLU A 71 1.38 -35.32 -2.46
C GLU A 71 1.33 -36.62 -1.66
N GLN A 72 1.68 -37.75 -2.27
CA GLN A 72 1.67 -39.06 -1.61
C GLN A 72 2.61 -39.13 -0.39
N SER A 73 3.70 -38.37 -0.38
CA SER A 73 4.60 -38.29 0.79
C SER A 73 3.91 -37.60 1.95
N VAL A 74 3.18 -36.50 1.68
CA VAL A 74 2.38 -35.79 2.69
C VAL A 74 1.26 -36.69 3.22
N LEU A 75 0.47 -37.29 2.34
CA LEU A 75 -0.64 -38.18 2.71
C LEU A 75 -0.16 -39.35 3.58
N SER A 76 0.93 -40.01 3.18
CA SER A 76 1.51 -41.13 3.95
C SER A 76 2.00 -40.70 5.32
N SER A 77 2.62 -39.52 5.42
CA SER A 77 3.13 -38.98 6.70
C SER A 77 1.98 -38.68 7.67
N PHE A 78 0.90 -38.02 7.21
CA PHE A 78 -0.26 -37.75 8.06
C PHE A 78 -1.03 -39.01 8.46
N LYS A 79 -1.09 -40.03 7.58
CA LYS A 79 -1.64 -41.33 7.93
C LYS A 79 -0.86 -42.00 9.07
N ASN A 80 0.47 -41.94 9.02
CA ASN A 80 1.33 -42.48 10.07
C ASN A 80 1.17 -41.69 11.38
N ILE A 81 1.10 -40.35 11.31
CA ILE A 81 0.81 -39.50 12.48
C ILE A 81 -0.51 -39.90 13.15
N SER A 82 -1.58 -40.04 12.36
CA SER A 82 -2.90 -40.44 12.88
C SER A 82 -2.85 -41.82 13.55
N THR A 83 -2.11 -42.77 12.97
CA THR A 83 -1.93 -44.12 13.51
C THR A 83 -1.11 -44.14 14.81
N ASP A 84 -0.03 -43.38 14.86
CA ASP A 84 0.91 -43.38 15.97
C ASP A 84 0.42 -42.53 17.14
N LEU A 85 -0.03 -41.31 16.86
CA LEU A 85 -0.26 -40.24 17.84
C LEU A 85 -1.73 -39.88 18.02
N GLY A 86 -2.58 -40.21 17.05
CA GLY A 86 -4.01 -39.85 17.02
C GLY A 86 -4.30 -38.59 16.19
N PRO A 87 -5.53 -38.05 16.28
CA PRO A 87 -5.98 -36.93 15.46
C PRO A 87 -5.19 -35.65 15.78
N VAL A 88 -4.85 -34.90 14.73
CA VAL A 88 -4.11 -33.65 14.84
C VAL A 88 -5.05 -32.51 15.23
N SER A 89 -4.79 -31.91 16.38
CA SER A 89 -5.58 -30.77 16.91
C SER A 89 -5.07 -29.41 16.47
N VAL A 90 -3.77 -29.33 16.13
CA VAL A 90 -3.11 -28.10 15.66
C VAL A 90 -2.23 -28.43 14.46
N LEU A 91 -2.44 -27.77 13.34
CA LEU A 91 -1.54 -27.82 12.19
C LEU A 91 -0.76 -26.50 12.11
N VAL A 92 0.56 -26.56 12.16
CA VAL A 92 1.43 -25.42 11.85
C VAL A 92 2.16 -25.71 10.55
N TYR A 93 1.79 -24.99 9.50
CA TYR A 93 2.49 -25.02 8.22
C TYR A 93 3.56 -23.93 8.18
N ASN A 94 4.76 -24.28 8.64
CA ASN A 94 5.92 -23.39 8.69
C ASN A 94 6.77 -23.43 7.40
N ALA A 95 6.65 -24.50 6.61
CA ALA A 95 7.52 -24.74 5.48
C ALA A 95 7.61 -23.55 4.50
N GLY A 96 8.83 -23.29 4.05
CA GLY A 96 9.12 -22.27 3.06
C GLY A 96 10.42 -22.58 2.32
N ALA A 97 10.40 -22.41 0.99
CA ALA A 97 11.59 -22.55 0.16
C ALA A 97 11.92 -21.21 -0.50
N ARG A 98 13.09 -20.66 -0.18
CA ARG A 98 13.61 -19.40 -0.73
C ARG A 98 15.10 -19.52 -1.03
N ARG A 99 15.55 -18.92 -2.14
CA ARG A 99 16.98 -18.66 -2.40
C ARG A 99 17.45 -17.47 -1.55
N VAL A 100 18.51 -17.65 -0.76
CA VAL A 100 19.07 -16.58 0.09
C VAL A 100 19.59 -15.41 -0.76
N ASN A 101 20.22 -15.70 -1.91
CA ASN A 101 20.78 -14.69 -2.82
C ASN A 101 19.82 -14.26 -3.93
N GLY A 102 18.58 -14.78 -3.94
CA GLY A 102 17.62 -14.56 -5.01
C GLY A 102 18.04 -15.10 -6.39
N LYS A 103 17.14 -15.01 -7.37
CA LYS A 103 17.40 -15.32 -8.78
C LYS A 103 16.49 -14.47 -9.68
N SER A 104 17.02 -13.96 -10.79
CA SER A 104 16.20 -13.22 -11.76
C SER A 104 15.14 -14.15 -12.37
N ILE A 105 14.04 -13.61 -12.90
CA ILE A 105 13.01 -14.44 -13.54
C ILE A 105 13.55 -15.19 -14.76
N LEU A 106 14.47 -14.57 -15.54
CA LEU A 106 15.07 -15.19 -16.72
C LEU A 106 15.94 -16.39 -16.35
N ASP A 107 16.58 -16.36 -15.19
CA ASP A 107 17.43 -17.46 -14.74
C ASP A 107 16.62 -18.50 -13.93
N THR A 108 15.40 -18.18 -13.48
CA THR A 108 14.56 -19.12 -12.71
C THR A 108 14.03 -20.21 -13.62
N THR A 109 14.44 -21.47 -13.38
CA THR A 109 13.95 -22.59 -14.16
C THR A 109 12.50 -22.92 -13.80
N SER A 110 11.74 -23.48 -14.74
CA SER A 110 10.37 -23.94 -14.50
C SER A 110 10.32 -24.96 -13.35
N GLU A 111 11.29 -25.87 -13.29
CA GLU A 111 11.40 -26.86 -12.22
C GLU A 111 11.60 -26.21 -10.84
N GLU A 112 12.45 -25.18 -10.73
CA GLU A 112 12.63 -24.46 -9.47
C GLU A 112 11.34 -23.76 -9.05
N PHE A 113 10.70 -23.06 -9.99
CA PHE A 113 9.43 -22.37 -9.74
C PHE A 113 8.34 -23.33 -9.30
N GLU A 114 8.19 -24.47 -9.98
CA GLU A 114 7.22 -25.50 -9.65
C GLU A 114 7.51 -26.10 -8.27
N ASN A 115 8.75 -26.51 -8.00
CA ASN A 115 9.14 -27.09 -6.71
C ASN A 115 8.90 -26.12 -5.54
N PHE A 116 9.20 -24.84 -5.72
CA PHE A 116 8.97 -23.85 -4.67
C PHE A 116 7.47 -23.55 -4.51
N THR A 117 6.70 -23.52 -5.60
CA THR A 117 5.24 -23.41 -5.52
C THR A 117 4.65 -24.61 -4.77
N LYS A 118 5.15 -25.82 -5.02
CA LYS A 118 4.75 -27.02 -4.27
C LYS A 118 5.02 -26.89 -2.77
N ILE A 119 6.21 -26.48 -2.39
CA ILE A 119 6.58 -26.32 -0.97
C ILE A 119 5.84 -25.14 -0.32
N ASN A 120 5.68 -24.01 -1.00
CA ASN A 120 5.12 -22.81 -0.41
C ASN A 120 3.57 -22.80 -0.41
N LEU A 121 2.91 -23.60 -1.26
CA LEU A 121 1.46 -23.63 -1.41
C LEU A 121 0.87 -25.05 -1.40
N PHE A 122 1.21 -25.93 -2.36
CA PHE A 122 0.52 -27.23 -2.48
C PHE A 122 0.67 -28.10 -1.24
N GLY A 123 1.86 -28.13 -0.62
CA GLY A 123 2.06 -28.85 0.64
C GLY A 123 1.11 -28.38 1.74
N ALA A 124 0.75 -27.09 1.78
CA ALA A 124 -0.22 -26.55 2.74
C ALA A 124 -1.63 -27.05 2.44
N VAL A 125 -2.01 -27.09 1.15
CA VAL A 125 -3.28 -27.65 0.70
C VAL A 125 -3.41 -29.12 1.10
N TRP A 126 -2.40 -29.94 0.80
CA TRP A 126 -2.42 -31.36 1.13
C TRP A 126 -2.44 -31.61 2.64
N SER A 127 -1.60 -30.90 3.40
CA SER A 127 -1.56 -31.03 4.87
C SER A 127 -2.89 -30.63 5.51
N THR A 128 -3.54 -29.59 5.00
CA THR A 128 -4.84 -29.13 5.47
C THR A 128 -5.92 -30.17 5.21
N LYS A 129 -5.96 -30.74 4.00
CA LYS A 129 -6.89 -31.83 3.66
C LYS A 129 -6.72 -33.05 4.57
N CYS A 130 -5.51 -33.34 5.04
CA CYS A 130 -5.26 -34.45 5.95
C CYS A 130 -5.82 -34.25 7.35
N VAL A 131 -5.78 -33.04 7.90
CA VAL A 131 -6.17 -32.78 9.30
C VAL A 131 -7.63 -32.33 9.44
N LEU A 132 -8.17 -31.71 8.40
CA LEU A 132 -9.47 -31.05 8.46
C LEU A 132 -10.65 -32.00 8.80
N PRO A 133 -10.73 -33.23 8.29
CA PRO A 133 -11.83 -34.14 8.63
C PRO A 133 -11.96 -34.41 10.14
N ASP A 134 -10.83 -34.69 10.80
CA ASP A 134 -10.81 -34.97 12.24
C ASP A 134 -11.13 -33.71 13.07
N MET A 135 -10.61 -32.55 12.65
CA MET A 135 -10.91 -31.27 13.32
C MET A 135 -12.39 -30.89 13.21
N LEU A 136 -13.01 -31.12 12.04
CA LEU A 136 -14.43 -30.88 11.82
C LEU A 136 -15.29 -31.85 12.64
N ALA A 137 -14.94 -33.14 12.67
CA ALA A 137 -15.61 -34.12 13.51
C ALA A 137 -15.54 -33.74 15.01
N ALA A 138 -14.43 -33.12 15.44
CA ALA A 138 -14.26 -32.63 16.80
C ALA A 138 -14.95 -31.27 17.08
N GLY A 139 -15.41 -30.55 16.04
CA GLY A 139 -15.92 -29.18 16.15
C GLY A 139 -14.90 -28.17 16.70
N LYS A 140 -13.61 -28.51 16.59
CA LYS A 140 -12.50 -27.68 17.06
C LYS A 140 -11.19 -28.06 16.34
N GLY A 141 -10.42 -27.05 15.96
CA GLY A 141 -9.07 -27.23 15.45
C GLY A 141 -8.40 -25.89 15.21
N THR A 142 -7.07 -25.89 15.17
CA THR A 142 -6.28 -24.69 14.82
C THR A 142 -5.36 -24.98 13.64
N ILE A 143 -5.35 -24.09 12.66
CA ILE A 143 -4.44 -24.15 11.52
C ILE A 143 -3.70 -22.82 11.40
N ILE A 144 -2.37 -22.86 11.53
CA ILE A 144 -1.52 -21.66 11.43
C ILE A 144 -0.60 -21.80 10.22
N TYR A 145 -0.72 -20.88 9.28
CA TYR A 145 0.17 -20.78 8.13
C TYR A 145 1.23 -19.72 8.40
N THR A 146 2.50 -20.09 8.21
CA THR A 146 3.61 -19.14 8.32
C THR A 146 3.86 -18.49 6.96
N GLY A 147 3.46 -17.22 6.87
CA GLY A 147 3.76 -16.33 5.78
C GLY A 147 5.18 -15.75 5.88
N ALA A 148 5.43 -14.74 5.06
CA ALA A 148 6.64 -13.93 5.12
C ALA A 148 6.33 -12.55 4.53
N THR A 149 7.30 -11.64 4.50
CA THR A 149 7.25 -10.43 3.65
C THR A 149 6.76 -10.73 2.22
N GLY A 150 7.14 -11.90 1.68
CA GLY A 150 6.73 -12.39 0.37
C GLY A 150 5.24 -12.69 0.20
N SER A 151 4.46 -12.72 1.29
CA SER A 151 2.99 -12.82 1.28
C SER A 151 2.31 -11.46 1.03
N LEU A 152 3.03 -10.35 1.23
CA LEU A 152 2.54 -8.99 1.08
C LEU A 152 3.10 -8.30 -0.17
N ARG A 153 4.34 -8.63 -0.57
CA ARG A 153 5.00 -8.02 -1.74
C ARG A 153 5.95 -8.93 -2.48
N GLY A 154 6.05 -8.72 -3.79
CA GLY A 154 7.14 -9.24 -4.62
C GLY A 154 8.41 -8.41 -4.40
N MET A 155 9.56 -9.04 -4.62
CA MET A 155 10.86 -8.36 -4.70
C MET A 155 11.68 -9.02 -5.82
N PRO A 156 12.50 -8.26 -6.57
CA PRO A 156 13.46 -8.86 -7.51
C PRO A 156 14.26 -9.96 -6.81
N GLY A 157 14.46 -11.08 -7.49
CA GLY A 157 15.13 -12.24 -6.91
C GLY A 157 14.20 -13.27 -6.26
N LEU A 158 12.90 -12.97 -6.04
CA LEU A 158 11.96 -13.83 -5.32
C LEU A 158 10.81 -14.39 -6.18
N SER A 159 11.01 -14.46 -7.50
CA SER A 159 10.03 -14.99 -8.46
C SER A 159 9.47 -16.36 -8.07
N SER A 160 10.31 -17.29 -7.61
CA SER A 160 9.89 -18.65 -7.20
C SER A 160 9.32 -18.72 -5.77
N PHE A 161 9.51 -17.68 -4.94
CA PHE A 161 9.08 -17.69 -3.53
C PHE A 161 7.77 -16.91 -3.30
N SER A 162 7.72 -15.65 -3.71
CA SER A 162 6.60 -14.75 -3.40
C SER A 162 5.26 -15.28 -3.91
N PRO A 163 5.11 -15.76 -5.16
CA PRO A 163 3.81 -16.25 -5.64
C PRO A 163 3.22 -17.36 -4.78
N GLY A 164 4.05 -18.31 -4.33
CA GLY A 164 3.62 -19.37 -3.42
C GLY A 164 3.16 -18.82 -2.07
N LYS A 165 3.83 -17.80 -1.51
CA LYS A 165 3.44 -17.17 -0.25
C LYS A 165 2.20 -16.27 -0.35
N PHE A 166 2.01 -15.58 -1.47
CA PHE A 166 0.73 -14.92 -1.79
C PHE A 166 -0.41 -15.93 -1.92
N GLY A 167 -0.15 -17.03 -2.62
CA GLY A 167 -1.09 -18.14 -2.74
C GLY A 167 -1.45 -18.73 -1.39
N LEU A 168 -0.47 -18.89 -0.48
CA LEU A 168 -0.68 -19.39 0.88
C LEU A 168 -1.57 -18.46 1.70
N ARG A 169 -1.35 -17.14 1.61
CA ARG A 169 -2.20 -16.13 2.26
C ARG A 169 -3.64 -16.21 1.74
N SER A 170 -3.82 -16.28 0.43
CA SER A 170 -5.14 -16.45 -0.19
C SER A 170 -5.80 -17.76 0.25
N PHE A 171 -5.05 -18.86 0.29
CA PHE A 171 -5.55 -20.16 0.75
C PHE A 171 -5.98 -20.13 2.22
N ALA A 172 -5.24 -19.46 3.10
CA ALA A 172 -5.63 -19.27 4.49
C ALA A 172 -7.01 -18.57 4.60
N GLN A 173 -7.26 -17.53 3.81
CA GLN A 173 -8.55 -16.84 3.76
C GLN A 173 -9.68 -17.75 3.31
N ILE A 174 -9.43 -18.62 2.31
CA ILE A 174 -10.40 -19.59 1.82
C ILE A 174 -10.80 -20.55 2.94
N VAL A 175 -9.82 -21.22 3.57
CA VAL A 175 -10.10 -22.20 4.64
C VAL A 175 -10.81 -21.54 5.83
N THR A 176 -10.45 -20.30 6.16
CA THR A 176 -11.14 -19.51 7.19
C THR A 176 -12.60 -19.31 6.85
N ARG A 177 -12.90 -18.81 5.65
CA ARG A 177 -14.27 -18.53 5.20
C ARG A 177 -15.13 -19.79 5.11
N GLU A 178 -14.53 -20.93 4.78
CA GLU A 178 -15.24 -22.21 4.67
C GLU A 178 -15.53 -22.85 6.04
N TYR A 179 -14.60 -22.78 6.99
CA TYR A 179 -14.63 -23.65 8.18
C TYR A 179 -14.59 -22.94 9.54
N GLN A 180 -14.43 -21.61 9.60
CA GLN A 180 -14.42 -20.89 10.88
C GLN A 180 -15.72 -21.06 11.66
N ALA A 181 -16.88 -20.98 11.00
CA ALA A 181 -18.18 -21.19 11.63
C ALA A 181 -18.38 -22.61 12.18
N GLN A 182 -17.58 -23.58 11.70
CA GLN A 182 -17.58 -24.98 12.13
C GLN A 182 -16.56 -25.26 13.26
N GLY A 183 -15.95 -24.20 13.81
CA GLY A 183 -15.04 -24.30 14.95
C GLY A 183 -13.56 -24.41 14.58
N ILE A 184 -13.18 -24.17 13.32
CA ILE A 184 -11.78 -24.22 12.87
C ILE A 184 -11.16 -22.82 12.91
N HIS A 185 -10.21 -22.59 13.82
CA HIS A 185 -9.47 -21.34 13.87
C HIS A 185 -8.30 -21.37 12.90
N VAL A 186 -8.36 -20.54 11.87
CA VAL A 186 -7.28 -20.41 10.88
C VAL A 186 -6.60 -19.05 11.01
N ALA A 187 -5.28 -19.06 11.16
CA ALA A 187 -4.47 -17.84 11.23
C ALA A 187 -3.32 -17.87 10.22
N HIS A 188 -2.99 -16.72 9.65
CA HIS A 188 -1.84 -16.49 8.79
C HIS A 188 -0.87 -15.52 9.48
N VAL A 189 0.34 -15.99 9.82
CA VAL A 189 1.37 -15.19 10.49
C VAL A 189 2.34 -14.66 9.46
N ILE A 190 2.30 -13.36 9.20
CA ILE A 190 3.26 -12.68 8.34
C ILE A 190 4.50 -12.39 9.18
N VAL A 191 5.58 -13.13 8.92
CA VAL A 191 6.90 -12.81 9.47
C VAL A 191 7.57 -11.79 8.54
N ASP A 192 7.40 -10.51 8.83
CA ASP A 192 7.94 -9.40 8.04
C ASP A 192 9.30 -8.96 8.59
N GLY A 193 10.34 -9.70 8.23
CA GLY A 193 11.71 -9.39 8.63
C GLY A 193 12.63 -10.62 8.59
N PRO A 194 13.96 -10.40 8.76
CA PRO A 194 14.90 -11.50 8.92
C PRO A 194 14.70 -12.18 10.27
N VAL A 195 14.59 -13.51 10.25
CA VAL A 195 14.47 -14.33 11.46
C VAL A 195 15.85 -14.77 11.91
N ASP A 196 16.09 -14.76 13.21
CA ASP A 196 17.33 -15.25 13.77
C ASP A 196 17.47 -16.77 13.56
N GLY A 197 18.71 -17.21 13.31
CA GLY A 197 19.09 -18.59 13.08
C GLY A 197 20.33 -18.70 12.22
N LYS A 198 20.86 -19.92 12.05
CA LYS A 198 22.11 -20.17 11.31
C LYS A 198 22.06 -19.67 9.85
N LEU A 199 20.90 -19.79 9.19
CA LEU A 199 20.73 -19.46 7.78
C LEU A 199 20.58 -17.96 7.52
N ILE A 200 19.60 -17.31 8.16
CA ILE A 200 19.30 -15.89 7.91
C ILE A 200 20.06 -15.00 8.90
N GLY A 201 19.85 -15.17 10.21
CA GLY A 201 20.57 -14.41 11.23
C GLY A 201 22.10 -14.52 11.13
N GLY A 202 22.63 -15.72 10.85
CA GLY A 202 24.06 -15.94 10.64
C GLY A 202 24.61 -15.19 9.42
N VAL A 203 23.86 -15.13 8.32
CA VAL A 203 24.22 -14.33 7.13
C VAL A 203 24.18 -12.84 7.46
N ARG A 204 23.15 -12.37 8.17
CA ARG A 204 23.01 -10.97 8.60
C ARG A 204 24.15 -10.53 9.52
N ARG A 205 24.50 -11.33 10.53
CA ARG A 205 25.65 -11.04 11.42
C ARG A 205 26.96 -10.94 10.65
N ARG A 206 27.25 -11.88 9.73
CA ARG A 206 28.43 -11.80 8.86
C ARG A 206 28.41 -10.59 7.92
N GLN A 207 27.23 -10.14 7.51
CA GLN A 207 27.08 -8.91 6.73
C GLN A 207 27.42 -7.69 7.59
N TRP A 208 26.81 -7.57 8.78
CA TRP A 208 27.04 -6.45 9.70
C TRP A 208 28.50 -6.34 10.17
N GLN A 209 29.16 -7.48 10.41
CA GLN A 209 30.60 -7.52 10.69
C GLN A 209 31.44 -6.93 9.55
N ARG A 210 31.13 -7.28 8.30
CA ARG A 210 31.83 -6.75 7.12
C ARG A 210 31.56 -5.26 6.89
N GLU A 211 30.37 -4.81 7.24
CA GLU A 211 29.94 -3.41 7.13
C GLU A 211 30.41 -2.54 8.31
N GLY A 212 31.05 -3.13 9.33
CA GLY A 212 31.45 -2.41 10.55
C GLY A 212 30.26 -1.92 11.39
N ALA A 213 29.08 -2.52 11.24
CA ALA A 213 27.86 -2.12 11.93
C ALA A 213 27.80 -2.71 13.36
N THR A 214 28.68 -2.24 14.24
CA THR A 214 28.81 -2.69 15.64
C THR A 214 27.51 -2.59 16.42
N ASP A 215 26.76 -1.51 16.25
CA ASP A 215 25.48 -1.28 16.95
C ASP A 215 24.47 -2.40 16.69
N LYS A 216 24.44 -2.95 15.47
CA LYS A 216 23.53 -4.07 15.12
C LYS A 216 23.98 -5.41 15.69
N LEU A 217 25.28 -5.57 15.96
CA LEU A 217 25.84 -6.77 16.55
C LEU A 217 25.67 -6.78 18.08
N GLU A 218 25.65 -5.60 18.70
CA GLU A 218 25.38 -5.43 20.12
C GLU A 218 23.89 -5.56 20.46
N ASP A 219 23.00 -5.11 19.56
CA ASP A 219 21.54 -5.15 19.73
C ASP A 219 20.85 -6.01 18.66
N VAL A 220 21.19 -7.30 18.58
CA VAL A 220 20.69 -8.20 17.52
C VAL A 220 19.17 -8.35 17.53
N GLU A 221 18.56 -8.37 18.72
CA GLU A 221 17.12 -8.63 18.90
C GLU A 221 16.25 -7.51 18.34
N SER A 222 16.73 -6.26 18.35
CA SER A 222 15.97 -5.17 17.74
C SER A 222 15.97 -5.25 16.20
N TYR A 223 16.88 -6.01 15.58
CA TYR A 223 17.00 -6.16 14.12
C TYR A 223 16.59 -7.53 13.57
N LEU A 224 16.61 -8.60 14.38
CA LEU A 224 16.23 -9.95 13.96
C LEU A 224 15.07 -10.46 14.79
N VAL A 225 14.07 -11.01 14.11
CA VAL A 225 12.94 -11.65 14.79
C VAL A 225 13.43 -12.93 15.49
N GLN A 226 13.22 -13.00 16.80
CA GLN A 226 13.61 -14.17 17.58
C GLN A 226 12.57 -15.29 17.44
N PRO A 227 12.98 -16.53 17.09
CA PRO A 227 12.05 -17.65 16.96
C PRO A 227 11.26 -17.98 18.23
N VAL A 228 11.86 -17.81 19.41
CA VAL A 228 11.22 -18.09 20.71
C VAL A 228 10.07 -17.11 20.95
N ASP A 229 10.29 -15.83 20.69
CA ASP A 229 9.24 -14.80 20.79
C ASP A 229 8.11 -15.04 19.80
N LEU A 230 8.44 -15.44 18.56
CA LEU A 230 7.42 -15.86 17.60
C LEU A 230 6.61 -17.06 18.12
N ALA A 231 7.24 -18.04 18.77
CA ALA A 231 6.51 -19.20 19.28
C ALA A 231 5.43 -18.82 20.31
N HIS A 232 5.65 -17.78 21.12
CA HIS A 232 4.62 -17.23 22.00
C HIS A 232 3.42 -16.69 21.22
N THR A 233 3.63 -16.06 20.06
CA THR A 233 2.56 -15.61 19.18
C THR A 233 1.74 -16.78 18.61
N TYR A 234 2.37 -17.89 18.24
CA TYR A 234 1.66 -19.07 17.73
C TYR A 234 0.81 -19.71 18.83
N TRP A 235 1.34 -19.76 20.05
CA TRP A 235 0.59 -20.21 21.22
C TRP A 235 -0.58 -19.27 21.55
N PHE A 236 -0.35 -17.95 21.52
CA PHE A 236 -1.40 -16.96 21.70
C PHE A 236 -2.53 -17.17 20.70
N LEU A 237 -2.23 -17.31 19.40
CA LEU A 237 -3.24 -17.57 18.37
C LEU A 237 -4.04 -18.83 18.68
N HIS A 238 -3.39 -19.95 19.02
CA HIS A 238 -4.10 -21.19 19.35
C HIS A 238 -5.04 -21.07 20.57
N THR A 239 -4.67 -20.26 21.56
CA THR A 239 -5.42 -20.10 22.82
C THR A 239 -6.46 -19.00 22.80
N GLN A 240 -6.66 -18.31 21.67
CA GLN A 240 -7.62 -17.20 21.59
C GLN A 240 -9.06 -17.65 21.86
N PRO A 241 -9.83 -16.84 22.62
CA PRO A 241 -11.25 -17.09 22.80
C PRO A 241 -11.98 -16.95 21.46
N ARG A 242 -12.99 -17.80 21.26
CA ARG A 242 -13.78 -17.87 20.00
C ARG A 242 -14.43 -16.54 19.60
N SER A 243 -14.62 -15.62 20.55
CA SER A 243 -15.20 -14.29 20.30
C SER A 243 -14.27 -13.33 19.57
N ALA A 244 -12.96 -13.63 19.47
CA ALA A 244 -11.96 -12.69 18.97
C ALA A 244 -10.80 -13.39 18.23
N TRP A 245 -11.12 -14.34 17.34
CA TRP A 245 -10.11 -15.02 16.54
C TRP A 245 -9.41 -14.07 15.55
N THR A 246 -8.09 -14.04 15.63
CA THR A 246 -7.22 -13.36 14.67
C THR A 246 -7.05 -14.24 13.44
N HIS A 247 -7.37 -13.68 12.28
CA HIS A 247 -7.13 -14.31 10.99
C HIS A 247 -5.72 -14.02 10.45
N GLU A 248 -5.21 -12.81 10.63
CA GLU A 248 -3.90 -12.41 10.12
C GLU A 248 -3.15 -11.57 11.15
N LEU A 249 -1.87 -11.87 11.33
CA LEU A 249 -0.98 -11.19 12.27
C LEU A 249 0.36 -10.89 11.60
N ASP A 250 0.84 -9.66 11.76
CA ASP A 250 2.13 -9.20 11.27
C ASP A 250 3.14 -9.11 12.42
N ALA A 251 4.26 -9.83 12.31
CA ALA A 251 5.33 -9.88 13.29
C ALA A 251 6.66 -9.45 12.65
N ARG A 252 7.35 -8.51 13.30
CA ARG A 252 8.58 -7.86 12.84
C ARG A 252 9.48 -7.49 14.03
N ALA A 253 10.78 -7.35 13.79
CA ALA A 253 11.71 -6.85 14.80
C ALA A 253 11.52 -5.34 15.01
N GLN A 254 11.89 -4.81 16.18
CA GLN A 254 11.63 -3.41 16.57
C GLN A 254 12.14 -2.37 15.54
N LYS A 255 13.32 -2.61 14.97
CA LYS A 255 13.98 -1.74 13.99
C LYS A 255 13.66 -2.10 12.54
N GLU A 256 12.86 -3.15 12.31
CA GLU A 256 12.36 -3.49 10.98
C GLU A 256 11.24 -2.51 10.63
N THR A 257 11.46 -1.70 9.61
CA THR A 257 10.52 -0.63 9.28
C THR A 257 9.25 -1.18 8.65
N MET A 258 8.11 -0.84 9.22
CA MET A 258 6.82 -0.93 8.54
C MET A 258 6.86 -0.10 7.27
N PHE A 259 6.11 -0.50 6.25
CA PHE A 259 5.98 0.20 4.98
C PHE A 259 5.55 1.65 5.13
N SER A 260 6.53 2.49 5.43
CA SER A 260 6.56 3.94 5.29
C SER A 260 7.88 4.36 4.63
N LYS A 261 8.82 3.42 4.47
CA LYS A 261 10.05 3.58 3.70
C LYS A 261 10.13 2.47 2.67
N LEU A 262 9.79 2.78 1.42
CA LEU A 262 10.38 2.06 0.29
C LEU A 262 11.91 2.12 0.47
N PRO A 263 12.65 1.02 0.31
CA PRO A 263 14.09 1.01 0.54
C PRO A 263 14.78 1.90 -0.48
N ILE A 264 15.18 3.12 -0.08
CA ILE A 264 16.01 4.02 -0.88
C ILE A 264 17.51 3.69 -0.74
N THR A 265 17.92 2.72 0.07
CA THR A 265 19.34 2.49 0.36
C THR A 265 19.81 1.09 -0.02
N GLY A 266 20.52 1.01 -1.16
CA GLY A 266 21.34 -0.13 -1.58
C GLY A 266 21.13 -0.49 -3.04
N TYR A 267 21.81 0.22 -3.95
CA TYR A 267 21.72 0.20 -5.42
C TYR A 267 20.57 1.02 -6.04
N ALA A 268 20.88 2.28 -6.35
CA ALA A 268 20.20 3.06 -7.38
C ALA A 268 20.63 2.52 -8.78
N PRO A 269 19.77 2.54 -9.83
CA PRO A 269 19.05 3.74 -10.22
C PRO A 269 17.51 3.62 -10.28
N LYS A 270 16.87 4.47 -9.48
CA LYS A 270 15.67 5.28 -9.75
C LYS A 270 14.56 4.65 -10.59
N LEU A 271 13.64 3.92 -9.95
CA LEU A 271 12.38 3.51 -10.61
C LEU A 271 11.23 3.26 -9.61
N GLU A 272 11.01 4.11 -8.60
CA GLU A 272 9.79 3.98 -7.78
C GLU A 272 9.20 5.34 -7.36
N SER A 273 8.10 5.73 -8.02
CA SER A 273 7.00 6.47 -7.39
C SER A 273 5.68 6.25 -8.14
N TRP A 274 5.28 4.99 -8.33
CA TRP A 274 3.93 4.67 -8.82
C TRP A 274 3.29 3.57 -7.98
N ALA A 275 2.22 3.99 -7.28
CA ALA A 275 1.06 3.19 -6.91
C ALA A 275 1.19 2.15 -5.79
N VAL A 276 0.99 2.58 -4.54
CA VAL A 276 0.28 1.77 -3.53
C VAL A 276 -0.55 2.68 -2.62
N GLN A 277 -1.73 3.12 -3.07
CA GLN A 277 -2.75 3.64 -2.15
C GLN A 277 -4.17 3.56 -2.73
N LYS A 278 -4.52 2.39 -3.31
CA LYS A 278 -5.90 2.03 -3.60
C LYS A 278 -6.02 0.52 -3.51
N VAL A 279 -6.43 0.03 -2.35
CA VAL A 279 -7.47 -0.98 -2.11
C VAL A 279 -7.55 -1.08 -0.59
N GLU A 280 -8.52 -0.42 0.04
CA GLU A 280 -9.19 -0.82 1.28
C GLU A 280 -9.93 0.39 1.89
N SER A 281 -11.15 0.62 1.43
CA SER A 281 -12.25 1.06 2.30
C SER A 281 -13.57 0.88 1.54
N PHE A 282 -14.17 -0.30 1.67
CA PHE A 282 -15.56 -0.53 1.30
C PHE A 282 -16.24 -1.19 2.51
N LEU A 283 -17.30 -0.50 2.97
CA LEU A 283 -18.38 -0.94 3.87
C LEU A 283 -18.09 -1.06 5.38
N TYR A 284 -18.72 -0.18 6.17
CA TYR A 284 -19.72 -0.52 7.21
C TYR A 284 -20.63 0.69 7.49
N THR A 285 -21.89 0.45 7.87
CA THR A 285 -23.03 1.40 7.86
C THR A 285 -23.74 1.47 9.24
N LEU A 286 -24.39 2.63 9.54
CA LEU A 286 -25.49 2.95 10.51
C LEU A 286 -25.13 3.04 12.02
N THR A 287 -25.60 3.95 12.89
CA THR A 287 -26.87 4.74 12.98
C THR A 287 -26.79 5.93 14.00
N ALA A 288 -27.38 7.09 13.63
CA ALA A 288 -28.15 8.16 14.34
C ALA A 288 -27.85 8.72 15.78
N VAL A 289 -27.90 10.07 15.96
CA VAL A 289 -28.98 10.91 16.58
C VAL A 289 -28.51 12.33 17.07
N CYS A 290 -29.14 13.38 16.51
CA CYS A 290 -29.54 14.75 16.98
C CYS A 290 -28.63 15.81 17.69
N PHE A 291 -28.47 16.96 16.98
CA PHE A 291 -28.49 18.44 17.27
C PHE A 291 -28.87 19.02 18.67
N PRO A 292 -28.73 20.36 18.96
CA PRO A 292 -28.08 21.50 18.24
C PRO A 292 -27.24 22.49 19.13
N VAL A 293 -26.56 23.49 18.50
CA VAL A 293 -26.61 24.97 18.76
C VAL A 293 -25.28 25.73 18.51
N LEU A 294 -25.34 26.70 17.58
CA LEU A 294 -24.59 27.96 17.32
C LEU A 294 -23.09 28.11 17.68
N TYR A 295 -22.23 28.46 16.70
CA TYR A 295 -21.86 29.86 16.37
C TYR A 295 -20.99 29.94 15.09
N GLN A 296 -21.20 31.05 14.39
CA GLN A 296 -20.68 31.55 13.10
C GLN A 296 -19.15 31.58 12.97
N PHE A 297 -18.55 30.83 12.03
CA PHE A 297 -17.20 31.10 11.49
C PHE A 297 -17.09 30.73 9.99
N THR A 298 -16.49 31.64 9.23
CA THR A 298 -16.38 31.68 7.76
C THR A 298 -15.73 30.44 7.15
N ALA A 299 -16.38 29.83 6.16
CA ALA A 299 -15.84 28.70 5.36
C ALA A 299 -14.94 29.23 4.22
N GLN A 300 -13.64 28.90 4.24
CA GLN A 300 -12.67 29.26 3.20
C GLN A 300 -12.28 28.02 2.36
N PRO A 301 -12.71 27.93 1.09
CA PRO A 301 -12.05 27.07 0.11
C PRO A 301 -10.78 27.70 -0.47
N CYS A 302 -9.73 26.88 -0.56
CA CYS A 302 -8.47 27.18 -1.24
C CYS A 302 -8.26 26.22 -2.42
N SER A 303 -8.00 26.74 -3.61
CA SER A 303 -7.61 25.95 -4.78
C SER A 303 -6.17 26.25 -5.20
N LEU A 304 -5.34 25.22 -5.37
CA LEU A 304 -3.98 25.34 -5.86
C LEU A 304 -3.96 25.20 -7.39
N ALA A 305 -3.40 26.19 -8.10
CA ALA A 305 -3.42 26.25 -9.56
C ALA A 305 -2.00 26.13 -10.17
N VAL A 306 -1.77 25.06 -10.94
CA VAL A 306 -0.50 24.77 -11.63
C VAL A 306 -0.60 25.11 -13.12
N LEU A 307 0.05 26.18 -13.57
CA LEU A 307 -0.15 26.76 -14.93
C LEU A 307 0.10 25.82 -16.13
N VAL A 308 0.88 24.75 -15.96
CA VAL A 308 1.26 23.83 -17.05
C VAL A 308 0.47 22.53 -17.07
N SER A 309 -0.40 22.29 -16.08
CA SER A 309 -1.27 21.11 -16.10
C SER A 309 -2.61 21.44 -16.76
N PRO A 310 -3.10 20.63 -17.72
CA PRO A 310 -4.41 20.86 -18.33
C PRO A 310 -5.52 20.67 -17.27
N TYR A 311 -5.30 19.80 -16.28
CA TYR A 311 -6.20 19.60 -15.15
C TYR A 311 -6.36 20.85 -14.28
N SER A 312 -5.38 21.77 -14.28
CA SER A 312 -5.49 23.00 -13.48
C SER A 312 -6.39 23.95 -14.18
N TRP A 313 -6.28 23.96 -15.51
CA TRP A 313 -7.16 24.74 -16.35
C TRP A 313 -8.60 24.27 -16.23
N PHE A 314 -8.83 22.96 -16.16
CA PHE A 314 -10.16 22.40 -15.93
C PHE A 314 -10.71 22.76 -14.55
N GLY A 315 -9.90 22.57 -13.50
CA GLY A 315 -10.26 22.92 -12.14
C GLY A 315 -10.55 24.42 -11.99
N PHE A 316 -9.68 25.26 -12.56
CA PHE A 316 -9.84 26.71 -12.61
C PHE A 316 -11.14 27.13 -13.32
N THR A 317 -11.42 26.55 -14.49
CA THR A 317 -12.63 26.85 -15.26
C THR A 317 -13.88 26.52 -14.44
N ASN A 318 -13.90 25.37 -13.77
CA ASN A 318 -15.01 24.98 -12.90
C ASN A 318 -15.14 25.89 -11.67
N ILE A 319 -14.05 26.18 -10.95
CA ILE A 319 -14.14 27.01 -9.74
C ILE A 319 -14.59 28.43 -10.07
N ILE A 320 -14.15 29.04 -11.18
CA ILE A 320 -14.65 30.35 -11.62
C ILE A 320 -16.14 30.28 -11.94
N ARG A 321 -16.59 29.21 -12.61
CA ARG A 321 -18.00 28.98 -12.91
C ARG A 321 -18.85 28.87 -11.64
N PHE A 322 -18.35 28.20 -10.61
CA PHE A 322 -19.09 27.97 -9.36
C PHE A 322 -18.95 29.10 -8.34
N ARG A 323 -17.89 29.90 -8.40
CA ARG A 323 -17.56 30.94 -7.41
C ARG A 323 -18.73 31.88 -7.10
N PRO A 324 -19.49 32.43 -8.08
CA PRO A 324 -20.62 33.31 -7.76
C PRO A 324 -21.69 32.64 -6.90
N LEU A 325 -21.98 31.35 -7.17
CA LEU A 325 -22.95 30.56 -6.39
C LEU A 325 -22.41 30.22 -5.01
N LEU A 326 -21.14 29.82 -4.91
CA LEU A 326 -20.48 29.57 -3.63
C LEU A 326 -20.48 30.82 -2.76
N ASN A 327 -20.15 31.98 -3.32
CA ASN A 327 -20.20 33.26 -2.63
C ASN A 327 -21.62 33.59 -2.14
N ALA A 328 -22.65 33.28 -2.92
CA ALA A 328 -24.06 33.46 -2.52
C ALA A 328 -24.46 32.56 -1.32
N HIS A 329 -23.76 31.45 -1.13
CA HIS A 329 -23.86 30.58 0.04
C HIS A 329 -22.90 30.97 1.19
N GLY A 330 -22.25 32.14 1.11
CA GLY A 330 -21.33 32.63 2.15
C GLY A 330 -19.97 31.93 2.17
N ILE A 331 -19.59 31.25 1.09
CA ILE A 331 -18.34 30.50 0.98
C ILE A 331 -17.34 31.31 0.17
N SER A 332 -16.17 31.60 0.76
CA SER A 332 -15.15 32.44 0.13
C SER A 332 -14.13 31.63 -0.66
N VAL A 333 -14.02 31.84 -1.96
CA VAL A 333 -13.10 31.10 -2.82
C VAL A 333 -11.78 31.85 -3.02
N ASP A 334 -10.66 31.23 -2.63
CA ASP A 334 -9.32 31.69 -2.98
C ASP A 334 -8.61 30.74 -3.95
N ILE A 335 -7.88 31.31 -4.92
CA ILE A 335 -7.07 30.57 -5.90
C ILE A 335 -5.62 31.00 -5.79
N ILE A 336 -4.74 30.04 -5.57
CA ILE A 336 -3.33 30.26 -5.26
C ILE A 336 -2.46 29.67 -6.37
N PRO A 337 -1.69 30.50 -7.12
CA PRO A 337 -0.68 30.02 -8.04
C PRO A 337 0.36 29.17 -7.33
N PHE A 338 0.67 28.01 -7.90
CA PHE A 338 1.49 27.01 -7.22
C PHE A 338 2.52 26.38 -8.17
N PHE A 339 3.78 26.28 -7.71
CA PHE A 339 4.85 25.66 -8.46
C PHE A 339 5.02 24.17 -8.10
N LEU A 340 4.24 23.32 -8.76
CA LEU A 340 4.24 21.88 -8.51
C LEU A 340 5.62 21.23 -8.68
N GLY A 341 6.44 21.69 -9.62
CA GLY A 341 7.80 21.15 -9.82
C GLY A 341 8.63 21.25 -8.53
N GLY A 342 8.66 22.43 -7.91
CA GLY A 342 9.43 22.68 -6.69
C GLY A 342 8.89 21.91 -5.49
N ALA A 343 7.56 21.84 -5.32
CA ALA A 343 6.97 21.05 -4.23
C ALA A 343 7.30 19.57 -4.37
N ARG A 344 7.23 19.03 -5.58
CA ARG A 344 7.60 17.64 -5.89
C ARG A 344 9.08 17.37 -5.64
N ASP A 345 9.95 18.27 -6.08
CA ASP A 345 11.40 18.14 -5.87
C ASP A 345 11.75 18.18 -4.38
N SER A 346 11.07 19.02 -3.59
CA SER A 346 11.32 19.18 -2.15
C SER A 346 11.12 17.90 -1.32
N VAL A 347 10.32 16.95 -1.81
CA VAL A 347 10.09 15.64 -1.16
C VAL A 347 10.71 14.46 -1.91
N GLY A 348 11.58 14.73 -2.87
CA GLY A 348 12.24 13.69 -3.65
C GLY A 348 11.33 12.96 -4.66
N ASN A 349 10.29 13.63 -5.19
CA ASN A 349 9.38 13.08 -6.21
C ASN A 349 9.45 13.84 -7.56
N PRO A 350 10.61 13.96 -8.21
CA PRO A 350 10.77 14.77 -9.43
C PRO A 350 9.89 14.28 -10.59
N PHE A 351 9.74 15.09 -11.63
CA PHE A 351 8.97 14.69 -12.82
C PHE A 351 9.69 13.56 -13.57
N ALA A 352 8.96 12.47 -13.86
CA ALA A 352 9.44 11.35 -14.66
C ALA A 352 8.69 11.29 -15.99
N PRO A 353 9.32 10.85 -17.10
CA PRO A 353 8.63 10.65 -18.37
C PRO A 353 7.40 9.74 -18.19
N PRO A 354 6.23 10.13 -18.72
CA PRO A 354 5.03 9.31 -18.59
C PRO A 354 5.19 8.00 -19.37
N LEU A 355 4.71 6.89 -18.80
CA LEU A 355 4.56 5.63 -19.52
C LEU A 355 3.64 5.81 -20.73
N LYS A 356 3.91 5.14 -21.86
CA LYS A 356 3.12 5.27 -23.10
C LYS A 356 1.61 5.08 -22.90
N ALA A 357 1.21 4.12 -22.05
CA ALA A 357 -0.20 3.89 -21.72
C ALA A 357 -0.83 5.07 -20.96
N LYS A 358 -0.07 5.66 -20.02
CA LYS A 358 -0.50 6.85 -19.27
C LYS A 358 -0.62 8.07 -20.20
N GLU A 359 0.29 8.19 -21.15
CA GLU A 359 0.26 9.24 -22.16
C GLU A 359 -0.96 9.13 -23.08
N ALA A 360 -1.29 7.92 -23.54
CA ALA A 360 -2.49 7.66 -24.33
C ALA A 360 -3.78 7.99 -23.55
N PHE A 361 -3.86 7.55 -22.29
CA PHE A 361 -4.98 7.89 -21.39
C PHE A 361 -5.09 9.40 -21.18
N ALA A 362 -3.98 10.09 -20.86
CA ALA A 362 -3.99 11.53 -20.62
C ALA A 362 -4.45 12.33 -21.84
N ASN A 363 -4.09 11.89 -23.05
CA ASN A 363 -4.58 12.53 -24.28
C ASN A 363 -6.11 12.37 -24.42
N GLN A 364 -6.63 11.15 -24.26
CA GLN A 364 -8.07 10.88 -24.33
C GLN A 364 -8.86 11.68 -23.27
N ASP A 365 -8.37 11.63 -22.04
CA ASP A 365 -9.02 12.23 -20.87
C ASP A 365 -9.02 13.76 -20.91
N SER A 366 -7.89 14.37 -21.29
CA SER A 366 -7.80 15.84 -21.42
C SER A 366 -8.60 16.37 -22.61
N GLU A 367 -8.68 15.64 -23.72
CA GLU A 367 -9.52 16.01 -24.86
C GLU A 367 -11.01 15.97 -24.50
N LEU A 368 -11.47 14.88 -23.89
CA LEU A 368 -12.87 14.72 -23.48
C LEU A 368 -13.27 15.77 -22.44
N THR A 369 -12.45 15.94 -21.39
CA THR A 369 -12.71 16.94 -20.35
C THR A 369 -12.73 18.35 -20.92
N GLY A 370 -11.79 18.66 -21.82
CA GLY A 370 -11.77 19.92 -22.56
C GLY A 370 -13.08 20.17 -23.30
N LYS A 371 -13.56 19.18 -24.09
CA LYS A 371 -14.85 19.29 -24.81
C LYS A 371 -16.02 19.55 -23.87
N LEU A 372 -16.10 18.84 -22.74
CA LEU A 372 -17.18 19.02 -21.75
C LEU A 372 -17.18 20.41 -21.11
N LEU A 373 -16.01 21.04 -20.99
CA LEU A 373 -15.85 22.40 -20.47
C LEU A 373 -15.88 23.49 -21.55
N GLY A 374 -16.06 23.13 -22.82
CA GLY A 374 -16.00 24.08 -23.94
C GLY A 374 -14.59 24.62 -24.23
N LEU A 375 -13.55 23.89 -23.83
CA LEU A 375 -12.14 24.25 -23.99
C LEU A 375 -11.50 23.45 -25.13
N LYS A 376 -10.73 24.13 -25.99
CA LYS A 376 -9.92 23.48 -27.03
C LYS A 376 -8.55 23.10 -26.47
N VAL A 377 -8.35 21.83 -26.16
CA VAL A 377 -7.09 21.30 -25.62
C VAL A 377 -6.29 20.65 -26.74
N VAL A 378 -5.07 21.14 -26.94
CA VAL A 378 -4.07 20.66 -27.89
C VAL A 378 -2.75 20.56 -27.16
N ARG A 379 -2.15 19.36 -27.16
CA ARG A 379 -0.88 19.17 -26.46
C ARG A 379 0.24 19.99 -27.13
N PRO A 380 0.97 20.83 -26.38
CA PRO A 380 2.08 21.61 -26.92
C PRO A 380 3.25 20.72 -27.32
N LYS A 381 4.04 21.19 -28.30
CA LYS A 381 5.24 20.46 -28.79
C LYS A 381 6.28 20.23 -27.70
N GLU A 382 6.51 21.26 -26.87
CA GLU A 382 7.39 21.18 -25.70
C GLU A 382 6.53 20.93 -24.46
N PHE A 383 6.58 19.70 -23.93
CA PHE A 383 5.88 19.33 -22.70
C PHE A 383 6.64 18.23 -21.94
N PRO A 384 6.87 18.38 -20.61
CA PRO A 384 6.54 19.57 -19.80
C PRO A 384 7.57 20.70 -19.98
N ILE A 385 7.16 21.95 -19.73
CA ILE A 385 8.06 23.10 -19.58
C ILE A 385 8.29 23.45 -18.10
N LEU A 386 9.38 24.15 -17.78
CA LEU A 386 9.61 24.73 -16.46
C LEU A 386 8.70 25.95 -16.24
N SER A 387 7.61 25.76 -15.50
CA SER A 387 6.56 26.78 -15.32
C SER A 387 6.86 27.87 -14.28
N LEU A 388 8.03 27.83 -13.63
CA LEU A 388 8.36 28.71 -12.50
C LEU A 388 8.22 30.20 -12.85
N PHE A 389 8.61 30.59 -14.06
CA PHE A 389 8.49 31.98 -14.50
C PHE A 389 7.02 32.40 -14.64
N ALA A 390 6.20 31.60 -15.30
CA ALA A 390 4.75 31.83 -15.40
C ALA A 390 4.06 31.88 -14.03
N VAL A 391 4.45 31.01 -13.09
CA VAL A 391 3.91 31.00 -11.72
C VAL A 391 4.25 32.30 -11.00
N ARG A 392 5.48 32.81 -11.15
CA ARG A 392 5.88 34.11 -10.59
C ARG A 392 5.08 35.28 -11.16
N VAL A 393 4.82 35.27 -12.48
CA VAL A 393 3.98 36.27 -13.15
C VAL A 393 2.55 36.22 -12.59
N ALA A 394 1.95 35.04 -12.53
CA ALA A 394 0.60 34.87 -11.99
C ALA A 394 0.50 35.25 -10.50
N THR A 395 1.53 34.97 -9.71
CA THR A 395 1.61 35.34 -8.28
C THR A 395 1.69 36.84 -8.12
N TRP A 396 2.54 37.52 -8.90
CA TRP A 396 2.63 38.97 -8.89
C TRP A 396 1.29 39.62 -9.24
N ILE A 397 0.64 39.12 -10.30
CA ILE A 397 -0.67 39.62 -10.72
C ILE A 397 -1.71 39.42 -9.61
N LYS A 398 -1.77 38.23 -9.00
CA LYS A 398 -2.70 37.94 -7.89
C LYS A 398 -2.55 38.94 -6.73
N ASP A 399 -1.31 39.25 -6.36
CA ASP A 399 -1.04 40.03 -5.16
C ASP A 399 -1.16 41.56 -5.39
N HIS A 400 -1.11 42.03 -6.65
CA HIS A 400 -1.05 43.47 -6.97
C HIS A 400 -2.19 44.00 -7.86
N TYR A 401 -3.03 43.11 -8.40
CA TYR A 401 -4.11 43.49 -9.32
C TYR A 401 -5.48 43.05 -8.80
N PRO A 402 -6.58 43.67 -9.28
CA PRO A 402 -7.92 43.20 -8.98
C PRO A 402 -8.11 41.73 -9.35
N SER A 403 -8.94 41.01 -8.59
CA SER A 403 -9.20 39.58 -8.81
C SER A 403 -9.68 39.25 -10.23
N SER A 404 -10.41 40.17 -10.88
CA SER A 404 -10.85 40.02 -12.27
C SER A 404 -9.68 39.89 -13.25
N LYS A 405 -8.61 40.66 -13.06
CA LYS A 405 -7.40 40.56 -13.90
C LYS A 405 -6.67 39.24 -13.68
N PHE A 406 -6.60 38.78 -12.43
CA PHE A 406 -6.07 37.45 -12.14
C PHE A 406 -6.94 36.34 -12.78
N ASP A 407 -8.25 36.50 -12.73
CA ASP A 407 -9.21 35.55 -13.29
C ASP A 407 -9.08 35.43 -14.82
N GLU A 408 -8.69 36.50 -15.52
CA GLU A 408 -8.36 36.51 -16.96
C GLU A 408 -6.96 35.97 -17.26
N THR A 409 -6.00 36.24 -16.37
CA THR A 409 -4.58 35.88 -16.54
C THR A 409 -4.37 34.38 -16.63
N PHE A 410 -4.96 33.61 -15.70
CA PHE A 410 -4.72 32.17 -15.64
C PHE A 410 -5.24 31.42 -16.90
N PRO A 411 -6.48 31.63 -17.36
CA PRO A 411 -6.97 31.07 -18.62
C PRO A 411 -6.16 31.53 -19.83
N ALA A 412 -5.69 32.79 -19.86
CA ALA A 412 -4.86 33.30 -20.94
C ALA A 412 -3.52 32.57 -21.06
N LEU A 413 -2.83 32.36 -19.92
CA LEU A 413 -1.60 31.56 -19.87
C LEU A 413 -1.86 30.09 -20.21
N ALA A 414 -2.92 29.50 -19.65
CA ALA A 414 -3.28 28.10 -19.87
C ALA A 414 -3.66 27.83 -21.33
N SER A 415 -4.53 28.64 -21.94
CA SER A 415 -4.91 28.53 -23.35
C SER A 415 -3.77 28.90 -24.29
N GLY A 416 -2.94 29.88 -23.92
CA GLY A 416 -1.70 30.19 -24.64
C GLY A 416 -0.83 28.94 -24.81
N TYR A 417 -0.64 28.18 -23.75
CA TYR A 417 0.16 26.95 -23.78
C TYR A 417 -0.59 25.75 -24.40
N TRP A 418 -1.79 25.43 -23.89
CA TRP A 418 -2.57 24.23 -24.22
C TRP A 418 -3.52 24.37 -25.42
N SER A 419 -3.62 25.53 -26.06
CA SER A 419 -4.42 25.69 -27.29
C SER A 419 -3.61 26.33 -28.42
N LYS A 420 -2.80 27.33 -28.09
CA LYS A 420 -2.05 28.12 -29.07
C LYS A 420 -0.58 27.69 -29.21
N GLY A 421 -0.08 26.86 -28.29
CA GLY A 421 1.28 26.32 -28.32
C GLY A 421 2.38 27.30 -27.93
N TYR A 422 2.06 28.40 -27.24
CA TYR A 422 3.04 29.39 -26.78
C TYR A 422 3.90 28.83 -25.65
N ASN A 423 5.22 29.01 -25.73
CA ASN A 423 6.11 28.57 -24.67
C ASN A 423 6.16 29.60 -23.52
N ILE A 424 5.23 29.46 -22.57
CA ILE A 424 5.09 30.36 -21.41
C ILE A 424 6.24 30.24 -20.37
N SER A 425 7.26 29.41 -20.62
CA SER A 425 8.51 29.45 -19.83
C SER A 425 9.45 30.57 -20.28
N LYS A 426 9.17 31.19 -21.43
CA LYS A 426 9.96 32.26 -22.03
C LYS A 426 9.17 33.58 -22.05
N PRO A 427 9.84 34.75 -21.98
CA PRO A 427 9.18 36.06 -22.00
C PRO A 427 8.26 36.26 -23.21
N GLU A 428 8.68 35.84 -24.40
CA GLU A 428 7.92 36.02 -25.64
C GLU A 428 6.58 35.27 -25.57
N GLY A 429 6.59 34.06 -25.00
CA GLY A 429 5.38 33.27 -24.80
C GLY A 429 4.43 33.87 -23.77
N ILE A 430 4.95 34.54 -22.73
CA ILE A 430 4.13 35.28 -21.76
C ILE A 430 3.49 36.50 -22.40
N ILE A 431 4.23 37.29 -23.18
CA ILE A 431 3.71 38.45 -23.92
C ILE A 431 2.58 38.00 -24.85
N GLN A 432 2.81 36.95 -25.65
CA GLN A 432 1.79 36.42 -26.56
C GLN A 432 0.54 35.91 -25.84
N ALA A 433 0.71 35.25 -24.69
CA ALA A 433 -0.41 34.73 -23.92
C ALA A 433 -1.24 35.85 -23.27
N LEU A 434 -0.60 36.89 -22.75
CA LEU A 434 -1.24 37.95 -21.97
C LEU A 434 -1.64 39.20 -22.76
N ALA A 435 -1.32 39.28 -24.06
CA ALA A 435 -1.64 40.44 -24.91
C ALA A 435 -3.13 40.82 -24.96
N GLY A 436 -4.05 39.88 -24.66
CA GLY A 436 -5.49 40.14 -24.56
C GLY A 436 -5.97 40.59 -23.17
N VAL A 437 -5.09 40.58 -22.17
CA VAL A 437 -5.40 40.88 -20.76
C VAL A 437 -4.76 42.20 -20.32
N PHE A 438 -3.52 42.45 -20.77
CA PHE A 438 -2.74 43.63 -20.42
C PHE A 438 -2.09 44.24 -21.68
N PRO A 439 -1.86 45.57 -21.70
CA PRO A 439 -0.98 46.21 -22.67
C PRO A 439 0.44 45.65 -22.60
N GLN A 440 1.17 45.65 -23.71
CA GLN A 440 2.51 45.05 -23.77
C GLN A 440 3.50 45.65 -22.77
N GLU A 441 3.55 46.98 -22.64
CA GLU A 441 4.43 47.69 -21.70
C GLU A 441 4.19 47.22 -20.25
N GLU A 442 2.93 46.98 -19.91
CA GLU A 442 2.53 46.52 -18.58
C GLU A 442 2.93 45.05 -18.37
N ILE A 443 2.83 44.20 -19.39
CA ILE A 443 3.32 42.80 -19.31
C ILE A 443 4.83 42.79 -19.05
N GLU A 444 5.58 43.65 -19.72
CA GLU A 444 7.03 43.77 -19.54
C GLU A 444 7.39 44.21 -18.11
N GLU A 445 6.64 45.17 -17.54
CA GLU A 445 6.80 45.56 -16.14
C GLU A 445 6.46 44.40 -15.19
N ILE A 446 5.32 43.73 -15.38
CA ILE A 446 4.91 42.57 -14.58
C ILE A 446 6.00 41.50 -14.59
N MET A 447 6.55 41.17 -15.77
CA MET A 447 7.62 40.17 -15.90
C MET A 447 8.89 40.58 -15.15
N LYS A 448 9.25 41.87 -15.15
CA LYS A 448 10.37 42.38 -14.37
C LYS A 448 10.10 42.26 -12.87
N LYS A 449 8.91 42.65 -12.41
CA LYS A 449 8.50 42.57 -11.00
C LYS A 449 8.36 41.14 -10.49
N ALA A 450 7.94 40.22 -11.36
CA ALA A 450 7.85 38.80 -11.06
C ALA A 450 9.19 38.17 -10.62
N LEU A 451 10.33 38.80 -10.98
CA LEU A 451 11.68 38.35 -10.64
C LEU A 451 12.28 39.01 -9.40
N THR A 452 11.54 39.89 -8.71
CA THR A 452 11.96 40.49 -7.43
C THR A 452 12.18 39.42 -6.36
N LEU A 453 13.06 39.71 -5.39
CA LEU A 453 13.35 38.79 -4.28
C LEU A 453 12.10 38.47 -3.44
N GLU A 454 11.25 39.47 -3.23
CA GLU A 454 10.00 39.34 -2.50
C GLU A 454 9.05 38.35 -3.17
N ASN A 455 8.75 38.52 -4.47
CA ASN A 455 7.86 37.62 -5.19
C ASN A 455 8.45 36.20 -5.32
N LYS A 456 9.78 36.08 -5.47
CA LYS A 456 10.46 34.78 -5.45
C LYS A 456 10.25 34.06 -4.13
N LYS A 457 10.41 34.76 -3.00
CA LYS A 457 10.19 34.21 -1.66
C LYS A 457 8.73 33.83 -1.47
N ARG A 458 7.79 34.69 -1.87
CA ARG A 458 6.34 34.42 -1.86
C ARG A 458 5.98 33.10 -2.55
N VAL A 459 6.50 32.87 -3.76
CA VAL A 459 6.28 31.61 -4.49
C VAL A 459 6.88 30.41 -3.77
N ILE A 460 8.08 30.55 -3.19
CA ILE A 460 8.73 29.48 -2.43
C ILE A 460 7.91 29.13 -1.18
N ASP A 461 7.53 30.13 -0.38
CA ASP A 461 6.80 29.94 0.87
C ASP A 461 5.46 29.22 0.61
N VAL A 462 4.72 29.66 -0.42
CA VAL A 462 3.50 28.97 -0.87
C VAL A 462 3.81 27.54 -1.30
N THR A 463 4.84 27.35 -2.12
CA THR A 463 5.19 26.05 -2.68
C THR A 463 5.60 25.05 -1.60
N MET A 464 6.33 25.49 -0.58
CA MET A 464 6.82 24.65 0.51
C MET A 464 5.75 24.39 1.58
N SER A 465 4.78 25.29 1.73
CA SER A 465 3.64 25.09 2.65
C SER A 465 2.64 24.03 2.15
N ALA A 466 2.62 23.76 0.84
CA ALA A 466 1.74 22.78 0.24
C ALA A 466 2.43 21.41 0.20
N GLY A 467 1.82 20.41 0.85
CA GLY A 467 2.32 19.03 0.85
C GLY A 467 2.54 18.46 -0.56
N ALA A 468 3.40 17.46 -0.68
CA ALA A 468 4.02 17.13 -1.96
C ALA A 468 3.55 15.82 -2.63
N PHE A 469 2.57 15.14 -2.05
CA PHE A 469 1.89 14.03 -2.71
C PHE A 469 0.81 14.58 -3.63
N GLY A 470 1.17 14.90 -4.88
CA GLY A 470 0.23 15.35 -5.91
C GLY A 470 -0.82 16.30 -5.35
N ALA A 471 -0.40 17.48 -4.86
CA ALA A 471 -1.17 18.37 -3.99
C ALA A 471 -2.68 18.41 -4.32
N PRO A 472 -3.56 18.42 -3.30
CA PRO A 472 -4.98 18.60 -3.54
C PRO A 472 -5.20 19.89 -4.32
N TRP A 473 -6.02 19.79 -5.36
CA TRP A 473 -6.32 20.88 -6.28
C TRP A 473 -7.44 21.73 -5.69
N ILE A 474 -8.23 21.11 -4.81
CA ILE A 474 -9.34 21.69 -4.08
C ILE A 474 -9.16 21.32 -2.61
N ILE A 475 -9.06 22.34 -1.78
CA ILE A 475 -9.09 22.25 -0.32
C ILE A 475 -10.36 22.98 0.10
N ALA A 476 -11.21 22.32 0.89
CA ALA A 476 -12.42 22.95 1.41
C ALA A 476 -12.50 22.76 2.93
N VAL A 477 -12.83 23.85 3.61
CA VAL A 477 -13.09 23.88 5.05
C VAL A 477 -14.56 24.20 5.24
N ASN A 478 -15.30 23.34 5.93
CA ASN A 478 -16.73 23.54 6.17
C ASN A 478 -16.98 24.44 7.38
N GLY A 479 -18.26 24.71 7.69
CA GLY A 479 -18.65 25.56 8.84
C GLY A 479 -18.19 25.03 10.21
N ASN A 480 -17.85 23.75 10.33
CA ASN A 480 -17.33 23.12 11.55
C ASN A 480 -15.79 23.16 11.63
N GLN A 481 -15.12 23.89 10.74
CA GLN A 481 -13.65 23.91 10.61
C GLN A 481 -13.05 22.56 10.19
N GLU A 482 -13.85 21.66 9.64
CA GLU A 482 -13.35 20.39 9.13
C GLU A 482 -12.77 20.59 7.72
N ARG A 483 -11.47 20.32 7.59
CA ARG A 483 -10.76 20.39 6.32
C ARG A 483 -10.84 19.06 5.58
N MET A 484 -11.18 19.13 4.30
CA MET A 484 -11.03 18.03 3.36
C MET A 484 -10.27 18.47 2.12
N ASP A 485 -9.54 17.52 1.54
CA ASP A 485 -8.60 17.70 0.45
C ASP A 485 -8.99 16.75 -0.71
N TRP A 486 -9.10 17.26 -1.94
CA TRP A 486 -9.40 16.44 -3.13
C TRP A 486 -8.33 16.55 -4.20
N PHE A 487 -8.00 15.40 -4.77
CA PHE A 487 -7.16 15.29 -5.95
C PHE A 487 -8.01 15.21 -7.22
N GLY A 488 -7.64 15.98 -8.25
CA GLY A 488 -8.37 16.04 -9.53
C GLY A 488 -9.17 17.33 -9.71
N ASN A 489 -10.00 17.39 -10.75
CA ASN A 489 -10.74 18.59 -11.15
C ASN A 489 -12.28 18.38 -11.22
N ASP A 490 -12.72 17.16 -10.95
CA ASP A 490 -14.06 16.62 -11.25
C ASP A 490 -14.86 16.21 -10.00
N ARG A 491 -14.33 16.44 -8.80
CA ARG A 491 -14.92 16.00 -7.51
C ARG A 491 -15.86 17.03 -6.87
N TRP A 492 -16.42 17.96 -7.66
CA TRP A 492 -17.21 19.07 -7.14
C TRP A 492 -18.45 18.65 -6.35
N ASP A 493 -19.11 17.54 -6.72
CA ASP A 493 -20.23 16.99 -5.94
C ASP A 493 -19.82 16.66 -4.50
N GLN A 494 -18.61 16.12 -4.29
CA GLN A 494 -18.09 15.82 -2.95
C GLN A 494 -17.72 17.09 -2.19
N VAL A 495 -17.21 18.10 -2.91
CA VAL A 495 -16.87 19.42 -2.34
C VAL A 495 -18.14 20.14 -1.88
N PHE A 496 -19.19 20.16 -2.70
CA PHE A 496 -20.48 20.76 -2.34
C PHE A 496 -21.14 20.04 -1.18
N TYR A 497 -21.10 18.69 -1.18
CA TYR A 497 -21.58 17.89 -0.06
C TYR A 497 -20.86 18.25 1.24
N HIS A 498 -19.52 18.31 1.22
CA HIS A 498 -18.71 18.68 2.40
C HIS A 498 -19.01 20.10 2.90
N LEU A 499 -19.20 21.04 1.98
CA LEU A 499 -19.51 22.43 2.28
C LEU A 499 -20.97 22.67 2.69
N GLY A 500 -21.83 21.65 2.62
CA GLY A 500 -23.27 21.80 2.89
C GLY A 500 -24.00 22.66 1.86
N VAL A 501 -23.45 22.81 0.65
CA VAL A 501 -24.08 23.56 -0.44
C VAL A 501 -25.10 22.67 -1.14
N PRO A 502 -26.37 23.07 -1.28
CA PRO A 502 -27.33 22.32 -2.07
C PRO A 502 -26.87 22.23 -3.53
N TYR A 503 -26.83 21.03 -4.09
CA TYR A 503 -26.41 20.78 -5.46
C TYR A 503 -27.24 19.68 -6.12
N THR A 504 -27.23 19.64 -7.44
CA THR A 504 -27.82 18.55 -8.23
C THR A 504 -26.68 17.73 -8.81
N PRO A 505 -26.54 16.43 -8.47
CA PRO A 505 -25.48 15.59 -9.01
C PRO A 505 -25.69 15.32 -10.51
N VAL A 506 -24.67 14.76 -11.16
CA VAL A 506 -24.81 14.29 -12.54
C VAL A 506 -25.93 13.26 -12.65
N ARG A 507 -26.94 13.56 -13.48
CA ARG A 507 -28.11 12.70 -13.73
C ARG A 507 -28.22 12.35 -15.20
N ILE A 508 -28.53 11.10 -15.50
CA ILE A 508 -28.92 10.65 -16.84
C ILE A 508 -30.35 11.14 -17.10
N ILE A 509 -30.55 11.87 -18.20
CA ILE A 509 -31.88 12.33 -18.62
C ILE A 509 -32.68 11.10 -19.11
N PRO A 510 -33.84 10.76 -18.50
CA PRO A 510 -34.69 9.67 -18.97
C PRO A 510 -35.16 9.91 -20.41
N PRO A 511 -35.35 8.84 -21.21
CA PRO A 511 -35.78 8.96 -22.61
C PRO A 511 -37.04 9.82 -22.80
N GLU A 512 -37.99 9.73 -21.86
CA GLU A 512 -39.24 10.50 -21.84
C GLU A 512 -39.00 12.01 -21.66
N GLU A 513 -38.05 12.42 -20.82
CA GLU A 513 -37.68 13.84 -20.65
C GLU A 513 -36.87 14.37 -21.85
N ALA A 514 -36.06 13.51 -22.48
CA ALA A 514 -35.25 13.89 -23.63
C ALA A 514 -36.11 14.24 -24.86
N LYS A 515 -37.24 13.55 -25.04
CA LYS A 515 -38.20 13.81 -26.12
C LYS A 515 -38.95 15.14 -25.98
N ALA A 516 -39.06 15.67 -24.75
CA ALA A 516 -39.75 16.94 -24.48
C ALA A 516 -38.89 18.19 -24.80
N LYS A 517 -37.63 18.01 -25.21
CA LYS A 517 -36.66 19.09 -25.48
C LYS A 517 -36.21 19.23 -26.94
N ILE A 518 -36.83 18.49 -27.86
CA ILE A 518 -36.62 18.64 -29.33
C ILE A 518 -37.80 19.37 -29.93
#